data_AF-A0AAN4YBV8-F1
#
_entry.id   AF-A0AAN4YBV8-F1
#
_cell.length_a   1.000
_cell.length_b   1.000
_cell.length_c   1.000
_cell.angle_alpha   90.00
_cell.angle_beta   90.00
_cell.angle_gamma   90.00
#
_symmetry.space_group_name_H-M   'P 1'
#
loop_
_entity.id
_entity.type
_entity.pdbx_description
1 polymer ?
#
loop_
_entity_poly.entity_id
_entity_poly.type
_entity_poly.pdbx_seq_one_letter_code
_entity_poly.pdbx_strand_id
1 'polypeptide(L)'
;MNEFYRYMSPAMPRPSNPRDTWMSVESSAFFIREQHSGREIIIFGDVEPDSISVEPRNKRVWEAAAPRIASGKLRAIFIECSYTDDVEDESLYGHLCPRHLIAELKVLASEVIKAKYPSSSGIGKRKRPSRETPAGSQPTSPKTRRSQDVLPGSSTTAITSAPQVVAGSSTEPSGTGATGTLDAESNWPHEAPLIHLKVYLIHIKEDMDGGPCPSDTIVTQLRDQAQAANLGCEFHAPKRGESVQI
;
A
#
# COMPACT_ATOMS: atom_id res chain seq x y z
N MET A 1 45.41 21.86 40.38
CA MET A 1 44.25 22.75 40.18
C MET A 1 44.54 23.59 38.94
N ASN A 2 43.88 23.49 37.79
CA ASN A 2 42.73 22.72 37.35
C ASN A 2 42.93 22.39 35.87
N GLU A 3 42.69 21.13 35.50
CA GLU A 3 42.65 20.67 34.11
C GLU A 3 41.22 20.88 33.59
N PHE A 4 41.01 21.89 32.74
CA PHE A 4 39.72 22.11 32.08
C PHE A 4 39.62 21.16 30.89
N TYR A 5 39.00 20.00 31.09
CA TYR A 5 38.53 19.15 30.00
C TYR A 5 37.47 19.93 29.19
N ARG A 6 37.85 20.38 27.99
CA ARG A 6 36.91 20.82 26.95
C ARG A 6 36.13 19.58 26.50
N TYR A 7 34.90 19.45 26.97
CA TYR A 7 33.91 18.56 26.37
C TYR A 7 33.57 19.12 24.98
N MET A 8 34.25 18.63 23.94
CA MET A 8 33.78 18.84 22.58
C MET A 8 32.60 17.88 22.37
N SER A 9 31.41 18.45 22.24
CA SER A 9 30.26 17.69 21.75
C SER A 9 30.59 17.18 20.35
N PRO A 10 30.43 15.87 20.04
CA PRO A 10 30.62 15.39 18.69
C PRO A 10 29.64 16.14 17.78
N ALA A 11 30.16 16.77 16.73
CA ALA A 11 29.33 17.43 15.72
C ALA A 11 28.39 16.37 15.14
N MET A 12 27.09 16.53 15.36
CA MET A 12 26.10 15.67 14.71
C MET A 12 26.27 15.83 13.20
N PRO A 13 26.38 14.73 12.43
CA PRO A 13 26.41 14.81 10.98
C PRO A 13 25.19 15.58 10.51
N ARG A 14 25.42 16.68 9.78
CA ARG A 14 24.33 17.39 9.13
C ARG A 14 23.77 16.43 8.08
N PRO A 15 22.48 16.09 8.12
CA PRO A 15 21.89 15.21 7.11
C PRO A 15 22.11 15.84 5.74
N SER A 16 22.60 15.05 4.78
CA SER A 16 22.82 15.49 3.41
C SER A 16 21.51 15.78 2.68
N ASN A 17 20.43 15.12 3.11
CA ASN A 17 19.07 15.36 2.65
C ASN A 17 18.18 15.74 3.85
N PRO A 18 17.48 16.89 3.83
CA PRO A 18 16.55 17.27 4.90
C PRO A 18 15.52 16.17 5.22
N ARG A 19 15.13 15.37 4.23
CA ARG A 19 14.19 14.25 4.38
C ARG A 19 14.70 13.13 5.29
N ASP A 20 16.01 13.02 5.50
CA ASP A 20 16.61 12.00 6.40
C ASP A 20 16.26 12.24 7.88
N THR A 21 15.73 13.42 8.21
CA THR A 21 15.26 13.76 9.57
C THR A 21 13.74 13.75 9.72
N TRP A 22 13.01 13.49 8.64
CA TRP A 22 11.55 13.49 8.68
C TRP A 22 11.06 12.23 9.37
N MET A 23 10.04 12.39 10.19
CA MET A 23 9.32 11.28 10.81
C MET A 23 7.91 11.24 10.24
N SER A 24 7.42 10.04 9.94
CA SER A 24 6.02 9.84 9.60
C SER A 24 5.13 10.16 10.81
N VAL A 25 3.99 10.78 10.55
CA VAL A 25 2.90 10.91 11.53
C VAL A 25 1.90 9.79 11.25
N GLU A 26 1.44 9.13 12.32
CA GLU A 26 0.46 8.06 12.17
C GLU A 26 -0.94 8.62 11.93
N SER A 27 -1.65 7.98 11.00
CA SER A 27 -3.07 8.22 10.73
C SER A 27 -3.86 6.92 10.81
N SER A 28 -5.14 6.95 10.46
CA SER A 28 -6.05 5.80 10.57
C SER A 28 -7.03 5.75 9.40
N ALA A 29 -7.45 4.54 9.05
CA ALA A 29 -8.53 4.27 8.12
C ALA A 29 -9.50 3.26 8.74
N PHE A 30 -10.80 3.56 8.69
CA PHE A 30 -11.83 2.76 9.32
C PHE A 30 -12.74 2.11 8.27
N PHE A 31 -12.86 0.79 8.32
CA PHE A 31 -13.89 0.07 7.58
C PHE A 31 -15.17 0.01 8.42
N ILE A 32 -16.26 0.56 7.90
CA ILE A 32 -17.57 0.51 8.54
C ILE A 32 -18.47 -0.39 7.71
N ARG A 33 -19.00 -1.45 8.33
CA ARG A 33 -19.92 -2.40 7.69
C ARG A 33 -21.30 -2.30 8.32
N GLU A 34 -22.32 -2.18 7.49
CA GLU A 34 -23.70 -2.37 7.90
C GLU A 34 -24.02 -3.88 7.93
N GLN A 35 -24.51 -4.37 9.08
CA GLN A 35 -24.58 -5.81 9.35
C GLN A 35 -25.63 -6.54 8.51
N HIS A 36 -26.71 -5.87 8.09
CA HIS A 36 -27.83 -6.53 7.43
C HIS A 36 -27.57 -6.74 5.93
N SER A 37 -27.22 -5.68 5.21
CA SER A 37 -26.91 -5.74 3.78
C SER A 37 -25.46 -6.16 3.49
N GLY A 38 -24.57 -6.04 4.48
CA GLY A 38 -23.15 -6.29 4.32
C GLY A 38 -22.43 -5.21 3.49
N ARG A 39 -23.08 -4.07 3.22
CA ARG A 39 -22.47 -2.91 2.58
C ARG A 39 -21.43 -2.28 3.49
N GLU A 40 -20.36 -1.81 2.88
CA GLU A 40 -19.23 -1.25 3.58
C GLU A 40 -18.79 0.08 2.98
N ILE A 41 -18.18 0.91 3.83
CA ILE A 41 -17.47 2.13 3.45
C ILE A 41 -16.09 2.16 4.13
N ILE A 42 -15.15 2.94 3.59
CA ILE A 42 -13.90 3.31 4.27
C ILE A 42 -13.91 4.80 4.56
N ILE A 43 -13.49 5.20 5.75
CA ILE A 43 -13.22 6.59 6.11
C ILE A 43 -11.76 6.72 6.51
N PHE A 44 -11.01 7.53 5.76
CA PHE A 44 -9.63 7.90 6.07
C PHE A 44 -9.59 9.16 6.95
N GLY A 45 -8.60 9.23 7.83
CA GLY A 45 -8.09 10.52 8.33
C GLY A 45 -7.16 11.16 7.29
N ASP A 46 -6.40 12.17 7.73
CA ASP A 46 -5.38 12.80 6.89
C ASP A 46 -4.36 11.75 6.42
N VAL A 47 -3.97 11.79 5.15
CA VAL A 47 -3.14 10.75 4.53
C VAL A 47 -2.20 11.35 3.49
N GLU A 48 -0.95 10.91 3.56
CA GLU A 48 0.10 11.22 2.58
C GLU A 48 0.15 10.12 1.51
N PRO A 49 0.48 10.44 0.24
CA PRO A 49 0.65 9.41 -0.79
C PRO A 49 1.88 8.53 -0.53
N ASP A 50 1.74 7.22 -0.82
CA ASP A 50 2.81 6.22 -0.70
C ASP A 50 4.00 6.55 -1.62
N SER A 51 3.81 7.35 -2.69
CA SER A 51 4.89 7.76 -3.60
C SER A 51 5.85 8.79 -3.00
N ILE A 52 5.40 9.58 -2.03
CA ILE A 52 6.20 10.61 -1.35
C ILE A 52 6.61 10.13 0.04
N SER A 53 5.75 9.34 0.69
CA SER A 53 5.91 8.98 2.09
C SER A 53 7.23 8.26 2.36
N VAL A 54 7.88 8.66 3.46
CA VAL A 54 9.06 7.97 3.99
C VAL A 54 8.72 6.56 4.51
N GLU A 55 7.45 6.32 4.84
CA GLU A 55 6.98 5.02 5.31
C GLU A 55 5.62 4.65 4.69
N PRO A 56 5.62 4.19 3.43
CA PRO A 56 4.39 3.92 2.69
C PRO A 56 3.58 2.77 3.32
N ARG A 57 2.30 3.03 3.56
CA ARG A 57 1.37 2.14 4.29
C ARG A 57 -0.02 2.04 3.65
N ASN A 58 -0.37 2.90 2.68
CA ASN A 58 -1.70 2.96 2.07
C ASN A 58 -2.03 1.67 1.30
N LYS A 59 -1.04 1.08 0.62
CA LYS A 59 -1.22 -0.20 -0.09
C LYS A 59 -1.81 -1.31 0.78
N ARG A 60 -1.51 -1.35 2.08
CA ARG A 60 -2.09 -2.37 2.99
C ARG A 60 -3.59 -2.18 3.18
N VAL A 61 -4.05 -0.92 3.19
CA VAL A 61 -5.49 -0.60 3.23
C VAL A 61 -6.14 -1.02 1.92
N TRP A 62 -5.48 -0.81 0.78
CA TRP A 62 -5.96 -1.24 -0.54
C TRP A 62 -6.05 -2.75 -0.68
N GLU A 63 -5.07 -3.51 -0.19
CA GLU A 63 -5.11 -4.97 -0.13
C GLU A 63 -6.31 -5.48 0.69
N ALA A 64 -6.65 -4.80 1.79
CA ALA A 64 -7.82 -5.13 2.60
C ALA A 64 -9.15 -4.73 1.94
N ALA A 65 -9.16 -3.65 1.16
CA ALA A 65 -10.32 -3.10 0.45
C ALA A 65 -10.67 -3.88 -0.82
N ALA A 66 -9.65 -4.28 -1.58
CA ALA A 66 -9.78 -4.93 -2.88
C ALA A 66 -10.80 -6.08 -2.96
N PRO A 67 -10.78 -7.10 -2.07
CA PRO A 67 -11.76 -8.19 -2.12
C PRO A 67 -13.19 -7.72 -1.80
N ARG A 68 -13.36 -6.64 -1.02
CA ARG A 68 -14.67 -6.07 -0.69
C ARG A 68 -15.24 -5.29 -1.87
N ILE A 69 -14.40 -4.63 -2.66
CA ILE A 69 -14.79 -4.00 -3.94
C ILE A 69 -15.11 -5.07 -4.99
N ALA A 70 -14.24 -6.08 -5.13
CA ALA A 70 -14.44 -7.17 -6.09
C ALA A 70 -15.74 -7.94 -5.87
N SER A 71 -16.18 -8.08 -4.61
CA SER A 71 -17.47 -8.68 -4.23
C SER A 71 -18.66 -7.71 -4.23
N GLY A 72 -18.45 -6.44 -4.58
CA GLY A 72 -19.49 -5.40 -4.64
C GLY A 72 -19.98 -4.89 -3.27
N LYS A 73 -19.31 -5.25 -2.18
CA LYS A 73 -19.68 -4.87 -0.80
C LYS A 73 -19.19 -3.49 -0.40
N LEU A 74 -17.96 -3.13 -0.76
CA LEU A 74 -17.44 -1.79 -0.51
C LEU A 74 -17.98 -0.83 -1.56
N ARG A 75 -18.78 0.14 -1.13
CA ARG A 75 -19.51 1.07 -2.01
C ARG A 75 -18.89 2.47 -2.07
N ALA A 76 -18.22 2.88 -1.00
CA ALA A 76 -17.67 4.22 -0.92
C ALA A 76 -16.37 4.31 -0.13
N ILE A 77 -15.55 5.30 -0.49
CA ILE A 77 -14.35 5.71 0.24
C ILE A 77 -14.47 7.20 0.52
N PHE A 78 -14.26 7.61 1.76
CA PHE A 78 -14.07 8.99 2.16
C PHE A 78 -12.57 9.19 2.38
N ILE A 79 -11.96 10.03 1.57
CA ILE A 79 -10.51 10.27 1.57
C ILE A 79 -10.21 11.72 1.25
N GLU A 80 -9.12 12.23 1.83
CA GLU A 80 -8.73 13.60 1.56
C GLU A 80 -8.19 13.81 0.14
N CYS A 81 -8.37 15.02 -0.35
CA CYS A 81 -7.66 15.56 -1.50
C CYS A 81 -7.61 17.06 -1.25
N SER A 82 -6.60 17.48 -0.50
CA SER A 82 -6.54 18.81 0.11
C SER A 82 -6.27 19.93 -0.89
N TYR A 83 -5.44 19.67 -1.91
CA TYR A 83 -4.92 20.69 -2.82
C TYR A 83 -5.15 20.35 -4.29
N THR A 84 -5.14 21.35 -5.17
CA THR A 84 -5.10 21.16 -6.62
C THR A 84 -3.75 20.60 -7.06
N ASP A 85 -3.66 20.16 -8.31
CA ASP A 85 -2.38 19.69 -8.85
C ASP A 85 -1.31 20.77 -9.03
N ASP A 86 -1.64 22.05 -8.90
CA ASP A 86 -0.69 23.16 -9.01
C ASP A 86 0.23 23.27 -7.77
N VAL A 87 -0.09 22.57 -6.68
CA VAL A 87 0.74 22.53 -5.48
C VAL A 87 1.83 21.46 -5.65
N GLU A 88 3.08 21.89 -5.58
CA GLU A 88 4.28 21.02 -5.63
C GLU A 88 4.35 20.06 -4.44
N ASP A 89 4.98 18.91 -4.64
CA ASP A 89 5.06 17.81 -3.67
C ASP A 89 5.60 18.25 -2.30
N GLU A 90 6.63 19.10 -2.28
CA GLU A 90 7.22 19.62 -1.04
C GLU A 90 6.29 20.53 -0.23
N SER A 91 5.24 21.06 -0.86
CA SER A 91 4.27 21.98 -0.25
C SER A 91 2.94 21.30 0.10
N LEU A 92 2.82 19.99 -0.11
CA LEU A 92 1.64 19.22 0.28
C LEU A 92 1.59 18.96 1.79
N TYR A 93 2.75 18.97 2.47
CA TYR A 93 2.88 18.76 3.92
C TYR A 93 2.15 17.50 4.44
N GLY A 94 2.22 16.40 3.69
CA GLY A 94 1.60 15.13 4.07
C GLY A 94 0.15 14.97 3.62
N HIS A 95 -0.34 15.81 2.70
CA HIS A 95 -1.69 15.73 2.15
C HIS A 95 -1.71 15.25 0.70
N LEU A 96 -2.90 14.88 0.22
CA LEU A 96 -3.14 14.48 -1.16
C LEU A 96 -3.56 15.66 -2.06
N CYS A 97 -3.32 15.47 -3.34
CA CYS A 97 -3.83 16.24 -4.48
C CYS A 97 -4.21 15.24 -5.60
N PRO A 98 -4.86 15.68 -6.70
CA PRO A 98 -5.43 14.77 -7.69
C PRO A 98 -4.45 13.75 -8.28
N ARG A 99 -3.26 14.15 -8.72
CA ARG A 99 -2.26 13.23 -9.29
C ARG A 99 -1.91 12.08 -8.33
N HIS A 100 -1.83 12.39 -7.05
CA HIS A 100 -1.49 11.44 -6.00
C HIS A 100 -2.65 10.52 -5.65
N LEU A 101 -3.85 11.08 -5.50
CA LEU A 101 -5.04 10.28 -5.24
C LEU A 101 -5.31 9.33 -6.42
N ILE A 102 -5.10 9.76 -7.67
CA ILE A 102 -5.21 8.88 -8.84
C ILE A 102 -4.16 7.78 -8.83
N ALA A 103 -2.91 8.08 -8.44
CA ALA A 103 -1.88 7.05 -8.29
C ALA A 103 -2.29 5.97 -7.27
N GLU A 104 -2.81 6.38 -6.10
CA GLU A 104 -3.35 5.46 -5.09
C GLU A 104 -4.52 4.62 -5.63
N LEU A 105 -5.44 5.24 -6.37
CA LEU A 105 -6.58 4.54 -6.97
C LEU A 105 -6.16 3.56 -8.09
N LYS A 106 -5.08 3.83 -8.83
CA LYS A 106 -4.49 2.86 -9.77
C LYS A 106 -3.91 1.64 -9.04
N VAL A 107 -3.29 1.83 -7.88
CA VAL A 107 -2.84 0.74 -7.01
C VAL A 107 -4.04 -0.07 -6.53
N LEU A 108 -5.09 0.60 -6.02
CA LEU A 108 -6.32 -0.06 -5.61
C LEU A 108 -6.96 -0.87 -6.76
N ALA A 109 -7.08 -0.29 -7.95
CA ALA A 109 -7.59 -0.96 -9.14
C ALA A 109 -6.81 -2.25 -9.46
N SER A 110 -5.48 -2.18 -9.36
CA SER A 110 -4.61 -3.34 -9.54
C SER A 110 -4.86 -4.43 -8.51
N GLU A 111 -5.02 -4.07 -7.23
CA GLU A 111 -5.35 -5.03 -6.16
C GLU A 111 -6.76 -5.63 -6.35
N VAL A 112 -7.73 -4.85 -6.82
CA VAL A 112 -9.09 -5.34 -7.16
C VAL A 112 -9.04 -6.38 -8.28
N ILE A 113 -8.26 -6.15 -9.33
CA ILE A 113 -8.10 -7.13 -10.42
C ILE A 113 -7.47 -8.42 -9.90
N LYS A 114 -6.42 -8.32 -9.07
CA LYS A 114 -5.79 -9.50 -8.44
C LYS A 114 -6.79 -10.28 -7.58
N ALA A 115 -7.67 -9.58 -6.86
CA ALA A 115 -8.72 -10.19 -6.04
C ALA A 115 -9.83 -10.85 -6.88
N LYS A 116 -10.18 -10.27 -8.05
CA LYS A 116 -11.15 -10.86 -8.99
C LYS A 116 -10.60 -12.12 -9.70
N TYR A 117 -9.31 -12.12 -10.04
CA TYR A 117 -8.67 -13.19 -10.80
C TYR A 117 -7.41 -13.72 -10.09
N PRO A 118 -7.56 -14.47 -8.99
CA PRO A 118 -6.41 -14.95 -8.21
C PRO A 118 -5.53 -15.97 -8.96
N SER A 119 -6.01 -16.54 -10.06
CA SER A 119 -5.32 -17.59 -10.84
C SER A 119 -4.39 -17.06 -11.94
N SER A 120 -4.52 -15.81 -12.37
CA SER A 120 -3.66 -15.23 -13.44
C SER A 120 -2.28 -14.81 -12.96
N SER A 121 -2.08 -14.67 -11.65
CA SER A 121 -0.81 -14.28 -11.00
C SER A 121 0.13 -15.47 -10.71
N GLY A 122 -0.21 -16.69 -11.13
CA GLY A 122 0.45 -17.94 -10.71
C GLY A 122 1.10 -18.83 -11.77
N ILE A 123 1.19 -18.44 -13.05
CA ILE A 123 1.79 -19.29 -14.10
C ILE A 123 3.22 -18.82 -14.39
N GLY A 124 4.15 -19.18 -13.49
CA GLY A 124 5.56 -18.82 -13.65
C GLY A 124 6.57 -19.59 -12.80
N LYS A 125 6.16 -20.56 -11.98
CA LYS A 125 7.09 -21.39 -11.20
C LYS A 125 7.17 -22.82 -11.76
N ARG A 126 8.09 -22.97 -12.73
CA ARG A 126 8.84 -24.17 -13.16
C ARG A 126 8.11 -25.52 -13.11
N LYS A 127 7.72 -25.98 -14.31
CA LYS A 127 7.55 -27.37 -14.70
C LYS A 127 8.81 -28.17 -14.30
N ARG A 128 8.72 -29.03 -13.28
CA ARG A 128 9.71 -30.08 -12.99
C ARG A 128 9.83 -30.97 -14.24
N PRO A 129 11.02 -31.24 -14.79
CA PRO A 129 11.15 -32.32 -15.75
C PRO A 129 11.22 -33.63 -14.97
N SER A 130 10.09 -34.33 -14.86
CA SER A 130 10.11 -35.75 -14.52
C SER A 130 10.48 -36.52 -15.79
N ARG A 131 11.66 -37.14 -15.78
CA ARG A 131 12.11 -38.08 -16.81
C ARG A 131 11.62 -39.47 -16.42
N GLU A 132 10.67 -40.01 -17.17
CA GLU A 132 10.26 -41.41 -17.09
C GLU A 132 11.28 -42.29 -17.84
N THR A 133 11.58 -43.47 -17.28
CA THR A 133 12.24 -44.60 -17.96
C THR A 133 11.44 -45.87 -17.62
N PRO A 134 11.25 -46.84 -18.53
CA PRO A 134 10.22 -47.87 -18.37
C PRO A 134 10.71 -49.22 -17.83
N ALA A 135 9.76 -49.92 -17.19
CA ALA A 135 9.52 -51.36 -17.08
C ALA A 135 10.64 -52.34 -16.60
N GLY A 136 10.35 -53.05 -15.50
CA GLY A 136 11.01 -54.31 -15.12
C GLY A 136 10.54 -54.91 -13.79
N SER A 137 9.58 -55.84 -13.85
CA SER A 137 9.24 -56.95 -12.91
C SER A 137 9.00 -56.73 -11.39
N GLN A 138 7.82 -57.14 -10.94
CA GLN A 138 7.33 -57.44 -9.56
C GLN A 138 7.97 -58.72 -8.94
N PRO A 139 7.58 -59.22 -7.73
CA PRO A 139 6.93 -58.62 -6.53
C PRO A 139 7.74 -58.90 -5.22
N THR A 140 7.40 -58.37 -4.03
CA THR A 140 6.66 -59.07 -2.96
C THR A 140 6.52 -58.15 -1.72
N SER A 141 5.38 -58.21 -1.02
CA SER A 141 5.21 -57.72 0.36
C SER A 141 5.55 -58.85 1.36
N PRO A 142 5.86 -58.59 2.66
CA PRO A 142 4.77 -58.40 3.64
C PRO A 142 5.07 -57.54 4.92
N LYS A 143 4.01 -56.84 5.37
CA LYS A 143 3.51 -56.65 6.76
C LYS A 143 4.36 -56.09 7.93
N THR A 144 3.66 -55.23 8.67
CA THR A 144 3.62 -55.00 10.14
C THR A 144 4.78 -54.28 10.83
N ARG A 145 4.50 -53.10 11.41
CA ARG A 145 4.37 -52.97 12.88
C ARG A 145 3.77 -51.61 13.31
N ARG A 146 2.94 -51.72 14.35
CA ARG A 146 2.22 -50.73 15.13
C ARG A 146 3.08 -50.34 16.35
N SER A 147 2.97 -49.08 16.79
CA SER A 147 3.01 -48.53 18.18
C SER A 147 2.96 -46.99 18.06
N GLN A 148 1.92 -46.25 18.50
CA GLN A 148 1.59 -45.82 19.88
C GLN A 148 2.81 -45.37 20.69
N ASP A 149 2.84 -44.32 21.50
CA ASP A 149 1.98 -43.17 21.88
C ASP A 149 2.92 -42.28 22.76
N VAL A 150 2.42 -41.13 23.25
CA VAL A 150 2.85 -40.43 24.49
C VAL A 150 3.85 -39.23 24.35
N LEU A 151 3.27 -38.02 24.40
CA LEU A 151 3.79 -36.83 25.13
C LEU A 151 3.36 -36.94 26.63
N PRO A 152 3.76 -36.08 27.61
CA PRO A 152 4.54 -34.84 27.56
C PRO A 152 5.60 -34.70 28.71
N GLY A 153 6.37 -33.60 28.72
CA GLY A 153 7.19 -33.26 29.90
C GLY A 153 8.02 -32.00 29.73
N SER A 154 7.48 -30.88 30.20
CA SER A 154 8.13 -29.57 30.32
C SER A 154 9.22 -29.57 31.41
N SER A 155 10.36 -28.90 31.18
CA SER A 155 11.05 -28.04 32.16
C SER A 155 12.28 -27.35 31.56
N THR A 156 12.19 -26.02 31.48
CA THR A 156 13.20 -24.99 31.80
C THR A 156 14.69 -25.25 31.57
N THR A 157 15.33 -24.37 30.81
CA THR A 157 16.52 -23.62 31.29
C THR A 157 16.77 -22.42 30.37
N ALA A 158 16.91 -21.25 30.98
CA ALA A 158 17.32 -20.01 30.35
C ALA A 158 18.84 -20.00 30.16
N ILE A 159 19.33 -19.54 29.01
CA ILE A 159 20.73 -19.15 28.84
C ILE A 159 20.78 -17.91 27.94
N THR A 160 21.15 -16.80 28.57
CA THR A 160 21.62 -15.53 28.01
C THR A 160 22.86 -15.76 27.14
N SER A 161 22.93 -15.13 25.95
CA SER A 161 24.19 -14.74 25.30
C SER A 161 23.96 -13.86 24.06
N ALA A 162 24.48 -12.64 24.11
CA ALA A 162 24.89 -11.80 22.98
C ALA A 162 26.20 -11.12 23.43
N PRO A 163 27.00 -10.48 22.55
CA PRO A 163 27.18 -10.62 21.10
C PRO A 163 28.66 -10.90 20.74
N GLN A 164 28.95 -11.35 19.51
CA GLN A 164 30.31 -11.25 18.95
C GLN A 164 30.31 -10.64 17.55
N VAL A 165 31.19 -9.65 17.44
CA VAL A 165 31.57 -8.83 16.29
C VAL A 165 32.55 -9.61 15.42
N VAL A 166 32.35 -9.62 14.10
CA VAL A 166 33.42 -9.90 13.13
C VAL A 166 33.29 -8.93 11.97
N ALA A 167 34.41 -8.28 11.66
CA ALA A 167 34.58 -7.26 10.64
C ALA A 167 34.85 -7.84 9.25
N GLY A 168 34.42 -7.09 8.23
CA GLY A 168 35.15 -6.86 6.97
C GLY A 168 34.93 -7.86 5.83
N SER A 169 34.28 -7.42 4.75
CA SER A 169 34.97 -7.19 3.47
C SER A 169 34.00 -6.62 2.43
N SER A 170 34.45 -5.55 1.81
CA SER A 170 33.87 -4.84 0.69
C SER A 170 33.71 -5.73 -0.55
N THR A 171 32.64 -5.53 -1.32
CA THR A 171 32.66 -5.60 -2.79
C THR A 171 31.38 -4.99 -3.34
N GLU A 172 31.55 -3.86 -4.04
CA GLU A 172 30.55 -3.22 -4.89
C GLU A 172 30.08 -4.19 -5.99
N PRO A 173 28.83 -4.03 -6.45
CA PRO A 173 28.68 -3.80 -7.87
C PRO A 173 27.78 -2.62 -8.17
N SER A 174 28.35 -1.65 -8.88
CA SER A 174 27.66 -0.73 -9.77
C SER A 174 26.64 -1.47 -10.64
N GLY A 175 25.40 -1.01 -10.61
CA GLY A 175 24.33 -1.50 -11.46
C GLY A 175 23.24 -0.44 -11.58
N THR A 176 23.45 0.48 -12.53
CA THR A 176 22.44 1.21 -13.32
C THR A 176 21.07 1.42 -12.68
N GLY A 177 20.80 2.69 -12.33
CA GLY A 177 19.50 3.17 -11.92
C GLY A 177 18.39 2.72 -12.85
N ALA A 178 17.46 1.94 -12.30
CA ALA A 178 16.17 1.72 -12.92
C ALA A 178 15.29 2.93 -12.60
N THR A 179 15.30 3.93 -13.48
CA THR A 179 14.18 4.85 -13.63
C THR A 179 12.98 4.01 -14.09
N GLY A 180 12.18 3.55 -13.13
CA GLY A 180 10.89 2.94 -13.40
C GLY A 180 9.92 4.05 -13.80
N THR A 181 9.88 4.37 -15.10
CA THR A 181 8.82 5.15 -15.72
C THR A 181 7.47 4.49 -15.44
N LEU A 182 6.63 5.14 -14.63
CA LEU A 182 5.25 4.76 -14.36
C LEU A 182 4.31 5.25 -15.47
N ASP A 183 4.67 5.02 -16.73
CA ASP A 183 3.86 5.37 -17.91
C ASP A 183 3.36 4.10 -18.61
N ALA A 184 3.04 3.05 -17.85
CA ALA A 184 2.30 1.92 -18.39
C ALA A 184 0.82 2.33 -18.50
N GLU A 185 0.40 2.67 -19.72
CA GLU A 185 -1.02 2.82 -20.07
C GLU A 185 -1.79 1.62 -19.49
N SER A 186 -2.66 1.91 -18.52
CA SER A 186 -3.30 0.87 -17.72
C SER A 186 -4.40 0.20 -18.54
N ASN A 187 -4.04 -0.83 -19.28
CA ASN A 187 -5.00 -1.64 -20.04
C ASN A 187 -5.74 -2.59 -19.09
N TRP A 188 -6.81 -2.08 -18.47
CA TRP A 188 -7.68 -2.89 -17.63
C TRP A 188 -8.48 -3.92 -18.46
N PRO A 189 -9.02 -4.98 -17.84
CA PRO A 189 -10.00 -5.85 -18.47
C PRO A 189 -11.21 -5.07 -19.03
N HIS A 190 -12.10 -5.72 -19.80
CA HIS A 190 -13.24 -5.08 -20.47
C HIS A 190 -14.14 -4.17 -19.60
N GLU A 191 -14.12 -4.32 -18.28
CA GLU A 191 -14.85 -3.46 -17.34
C GLU A 191 -13.88 -2.72 -16.41
N ALA A 192 -14.12 -1.42 -16.24
CA ALA A 192 -13.31 -0.56 -15.38
C ALA A 192 -13.26 -1.08 -13.93
N PRO A 193 -12.08 -1.22 -13.31
CA PRO A 193 -11.95 -1.96 -12.05
C PRO A 193 -12.75 -1.39 -10.88
N LEU A 194 -13.00 -0.07 -10.88
CA LEU A 194 -13.64 0.67 -9.81
C LEU A 194 -15.03 1.23 -10.20
N ILE A 195 -15.68 0.69 -11.25
CA ILE A 195 -16.93 1.20 -11.85
C ILE A 195 -18.12 1.44 -10.88
N HIS A 196 -18.12 0.83 -9.70
CA HIS A 196 -19.20 0.97 -8.72
C HIS A 196 -18.77 1.63 -7.42
N LEU A 197 -17.55 2.17 -7.40
CA LEU A 197 -16.96 2.82 -6.24
C LEU A 197 -17.19 4.33 -6.31
N LYS A 198 -17.76 4.88 -5.23
CA LYS A 198 -17.87 6.33 -5.03
C LYS A 198 -16.75 6.82 -4.12
N VAL A 199 -16.05 7.86 -4.54
CA VAL A 199 -14.98 8.52 -3.79
C VAL A 199 -15.51 9.87 -3.34
N TYR A 200 -15.69 10.02 -2.03
CA TYR A 200 -16.10 11.26 -1.38
C TYR A 200 -14.86 11.99 -0.87
N LEU A 201 -14.63 13.16 -1.43
CA LEU A 201 -13.52 14.03 -1.06
C LEU A 201 -13.86 14.71 0.27
N ILE A 202 -12.93 14.62 1.20
CA ILE A 202 -12.97 15.33 2.48
C ILE A 202 -11.74 16.23 2.62
N HIS A 203 -11.77 17.13 3.60
CA HIS A 203 -10.61 17.94 4.00
C HIS A 203 -9.96 18.79 2.89
N ILE A 204 -10.74 19.21 1.88
CA ILE A 204 -10.28 20.16 0.85
C ILE A 204 -9.89 21.49 1.51
N LYS A 205 -8.72 22.03 1.15
CA LYS A 205 -8.24 23.33 1.61
C LYS A 205 -8.74 24.42 0.67
N GLU A 206 -9.08 25.56 1.24
CA GLU A 206 -9.50 26.73 0.48
C GLU A 206 -8.29 27.58 0.14
N ASP A 207 -8.24 28.05 -1.10
CA ASP A 207 -7.24 29.01 -1.56
C ASP A 207 -7.77 30.42 -1.25
N MET A 208 -6.92 31.27 -0.65
CA MET A 208 -7.31 32.64 -0.26
C MET A 208 -7.12 33.66 -1.38
N ASP A 209 -6.91 33.20 -2.62
CA ASP A 209 -6.55 34.02 -3.78
C ASP A 209 -7.77 34.54 -4.56
N GLY A 210 -8.99 34.11 -4.19
CA GLY A 210 -10.22 34.49 -4.87
C GLY A 210 -10.41 33.85 -6.25
N GLY A 211 -9.66 32.77 -6.53
CA GLY A 211 -9.78 31.97 -7.75
C GLY A 211 -11.05 31.10 -7.80
N PRO A 212 -11.11 30.17 -8.77
CA PRO A 212 -12.14 29.14 -8.82
C PRO A 212 -12.20 28.36 -7.50
N CYS A 213 -13.40 27.89 -7.12
CA CYS A 213 -13.54 27.06 -5.92
C CYS A 213 -12.62 25.83 -6.01
N PRO A 214 -11.67 25.63 -5.08
CA PRO A 214 -10.68 24.54 -5.17
C PRO A 214 -11.34 23.17 -5.30
N SER A 215 -12.48 22.97 -4.63
CA SER A 215 -13.29 21.77 -4.72
C SER A 215 -13.70 21.42 -6.16
N ASP A 216 -14.18 22.40 -6.93
CA ASP A 216 -14.61 22.17 -8.31
C ASP A 216 -13.41 21.84 -9.22
N THR A 217 -12.28 22.53 -9.00
CA THR A 217 -11.03 22.28 -9.72
C THR A 217 -10.51 20.86 -9.44
N ILE A 218 -10.41 20.47 -8.18
CA ILE A 218 -9.96 19.14 -7.74
C ILE A 218 -10.84 18.04 -8.32
N VAL A 219 -12.17 18.20 -8.24
CA VAL A 219 -13.11 17.22 -8.79
C VAL A 219 -12.96 17.09 -10.31
N THR A 220 -12.73 18.20 -11.01
CA THR A 220 -12.50 18.19 -12.47
C THR A 220 -11.19 17.46 -12.80
N GLN A 221 -10.09 17.81 -12.14
CA GLN A 221 -8.79 17.16 -12.31
C GLN A 221 -8.86 15.64 -12.06
N LEU A 222 -9.54 15.22 -10.98
CA LEU A 222 -9.74 13.80 -10.66
C LEU A 222 -10.55 13.06 -11.72
N ARG A 223 -11.63 13.67 -12.21
CA ARG A 223 -12.48 13.05 -13.26
C ARG A 223 -11.69 12.87 -14.55
N ASP A 224 -10.98 13.89 -15.00
CA ASP A 224 -10.20 13.85 -16.23
C ASP A 224 -9.12 12.77 -16.16
N GLN A 225 -8.36 12.73 -15.05
CA GLN A 225 -7.30 11.75 -14.86
C GLN A 225 -7.83 10.32 -14.67
N ALA A 226 -8.94 10.14 -13.94
CA ALA A 226 -9.55 8.83 -13.77
C ALA A 226 -10.17 8.29 -15.06
N GLN A 227 -10.73 9.17 -15.89
CA GLN A 227 -11.21 8.84 -17.23
C GLN A 227 -10.04 8.44 -18.14
N ALA A 228 -8.96 9.22 -18.15
CA ALA A 228 -7.75 8.88 -18.90
C ALA A 228 -7.15 7.54 -18.47
N ALA A 229 -7.24 7.23 -17.17
CA ALA A 229 -6.81 5.95 -16.61
C ALA A 229 -7.88 4.85 -16.65
N ASN A 230 -9.08 5.08 -17.20
CA ASN A 230 -10.20 4.14 -17.26
C ASN A 230 -10.52 3.44 -15.90
N LEU A 231 -10.49 4.19 -14.79
CA LEU A 231 -10.71 3.64 -13.45
C LEU A 231 -12.18 3.32 -13.16
N GLY A 232 -13.10 4.16 -13.67
CA GLY A 232 -14.55 3.99 -13.54
C GLY A 232 -15.18 4.47 -12.22
N CYS A 233 -14.40 4.93 -11.25
CA CYS A 233 -14.95 5.47 -10.00
C CYS A 233 -15.59 6.85 -10.20
N GLU A 234 -16.54 7.18 -9.32
CA GLU A 234 -17.23 8.48 -9.30
C GLU A 234 -16.67 9.36 -8.17
N PHE A 235 -16.43 10.65 -8.46
CA PHE A 235 -15.95 11.61 -7.45
C PHE A 235 -17.02 12.61 -7.05
N HIS A 236 -17.13 12.83 -5.74
CA HIS A 236 -18.03 13.78 -5.11
C HIS A 236 -17.28 14.59 -4.06
N ALA A 237 -17.52 15.90 -4.00
CA ALA A 237 -17.09 16.75 -2.90
C ALA A 237 -18.33 17.26 -2.15
N PRO A 238 -18.76 16.57 -1.07
CA PRO A 238 -19.94 16.95 -0.30
C PRO A 238 -19.81 18.36 0.27
N LYS A 239 -20.90 19.13 0.22
CA LYS A 239 -20.95 20.46 0.83
C LYS A 239 -21.16 20.33 2.34
N ARG A 240 -20.68 21.33 3.09
CA ARG A 240 -20.92 21.41 4.54
C ARG A 240 -22.43 21.37 4.82
N GLY A 241 -22.86 20.40 5.63
CA GLY A 241 -24.26 20.21 6.01
C GLY A 241 -25.06 19.33 5.06
N GLU A 242 -24.46 18.83 3.99
CA GLU A 242 -25.08 17.85 3.09
C GLU A 242 -25.14 16.46 3.73
N SER A 243 -26.22 15.72 3.47
CA SER A 243 -26.34 14.31 3.85
C SER A 243 -25.95 13.42 2.67
N VAL A 244 -25.00 12.52 2.90
CA VAL A 244 -24.54 11.54 1.89
C VAL A 244 -25.28 10.21 2.07
N GLN A 245 -25.79 9.65 0.98
CA GLN A 245 -26.51 8.36 0.96
C GLN A 245 -25.77 7.35 0.07
N ILE A 246 -25.58 6.13 0.58
CA ILE A 246 -24.70 5.10 0.00
C ILE A 246 -25.42 3.75 -0.13
#